data_AF-A0A6J6BWX2-F1
#
_entry.id   AF-A0A6J6BWX2-F1
#
_cell.length_a   1.000
_cell.length_b   1.000
_cell.length_c   1.000
_cell.angle_alpha   90.00
_cell.angle_beta   90.00
_cell.angle_gamma   90.00
#
_symmetry.space_group_name_H-M   'P 1'
#
loop_
_entity.id
_entity.type
_entity.pdbx_description
1 polymer ?
#
loop_
_entity_poly.entity_id
_entity_poly.type
_entity_poly.pdbx_seq_one_letter_code
_entity_poly.pdbx_strand_id
1 'polypeptide(L)' 'MIDTTKRYKFLSGIDDSNFCQRVSDHLDAGYELAGSPTMVVKGSTVYVGQAIVRKATKKVAKRKKK' A
#
# COMPACT_ATOMS: atom_id res chain seq x y z
N MET A 1 0.76 6.97 12.22
CA MET A 1 1.10 7.73 10.98
C MET A 1 1.60 6.73 9.95
N ILE A 2 0.88 6.55 8.85
CA ILE A 2 1.35 5.73 7.73
C ILE A 2 2.44 6.50 6.96
N ASP A 3 3.62 5.90 6.84
CA ASP A 3 4.68 6.47 6.00
C ASP A 3 4.24 6.41 4.54
N THR A 4 4.21 7.54 3.83
CA THR A 4 3.81 7.59 2.41
C THR A 4 4.97 8.01 1.50
N THR A 5 6.21 7.89 1.96
CA THR A 5 7.39 8.30 1.20
C THR A 5 7.68 7.37 0.01
N LYS A 6 7.39 6.08 0.15
CA LYS A 6 7.66 5.06 -0.89
C LYS A 6 6.45 4.88 -1.79
N ARG A 7 6.67 4.86 -3.12
CA ARG A 7 5.62 4.61 -4.12
C ARG A 7 5.16 3.16 -4.17
N TYR A 8 5.93 2.22 -3.65
CA TYR A 8 5.54 0.83 -3.54
C TYR A 8 5.70 0.41 -2.09
N LYS A 9 4.71 -0.32 -1.56
CA LYS A 9 4.80 -0.97 -0.26
C LYS A 9 4.20 -2.36 -0.35
N PHE A 10 4.87 -3.31 0.28
CA PHE A 10 4.33 -4.64 0.49
C PHE A 10 3.90 -4.72 1.96
N LEU A 11 2.60 -4.65 2.20
CA LEU A 11 2.03 -4.77 3.54
C LEU A 11 1.89 -6.26 3.85
N SER A 12 2.46 -6.73 4.96
CA SER A 12 2.24 -8.09 5.44
C SER A 12 1.91 -8.10 6.93
N GLY A 13 1.25 -9.15 7.39
CA GLY A 13 0.87 -9.30 8.79
C GLY A 13 -0.08 -10.46 9.01
N ILE A 14 -0.61 -10.55 10.23
CA ILE A 14 -1.70 -11.48 10.57
C ILE A 14 -2.98 -11.00 9.89
N ASP A 15 -3.85 -11.94 9.50
CA ASP A 15 -5.20 -11.65 9.04
C ASP A 15 -6.07 -11.16 10.21
N ASP A 16 -6.06 -9.84 10.44
CA ASP A 16 -6.82 -9.18 11.50
C ASP A 16 -7.39 -7.82 11.06
N SER A 17 -8.29 -7.26 11.86
CA SER A 17 -8.89 -5.94 11.58
C SER A 17 -7.85 -4.83 11.49
N ASN A 18 -6.70 -4.98 12.15
CA ASN A 18 -5.62 -4.00 12.11
C ASN A 18 -4.88 -4.03 10.77
N PHE A 19 -4.71 -5.20 10.14
CA PHE A 19 -4.22 -5.33 8.78
C PHE A 19 -5.18 -4.69 7.78
N CYS A 20 -6.48 -4.99 7.90
CA CYS A 20 -7.51 -4.37 7.08
C CYS A 20 -7.47 -2.84 7.18
N GLN A 21 -7.37 -2.28 8.40
CA GLN A 21 -7.27 -0.84 8.60
C GLN A 21 -6.00 -0.26 7.96
N ARG A 22 -4.84 -0.92 8.10
CA ARG A 22 -3.60 -0.47 7.45
C ARG A 22 -3.73 -0.41 5.93
N VAL A 23 -4.39 -1.38 5.30
CA VAL A 23 -4.62 -1.37 3.85
C VAL A 23 -5.53 -0.20 3.48
N SER A 24 -6.66 -0.03 4.20
CA SER A 24 -7.59 1.10 3.99
C SER A 24 -6.91 2.45 4.11
N ASP A 25 -6.09 2.67 5.15
CA ASP A 25 -5.38 3.93 5.34
C ASP A 25 -4.47 4.28 4.14
N HIS A 26 -3.83 3.28 3.53
CA HIS A 26 -2.99 3.51 2.35
C HIS A 26 -3.84 3.78 1.10
N LEU A 27 -4.99 3.12 0.95
CA LEU A 27 -5.93 3.42 -0.13
C LEU A 27 -6.43 4.87 -0.03
N ASP A 28 -6.79 5.32 1.17
CA ASP A 28 -7.19 6.70 1.44
C ASP A 28 -6.04 7.70 1.19
N ALA A 29 -4.79 7.28 1.40
CA ALA A 29 -3.60 8.06 1.06
C ALA A 29 -3.24 8.07 -0.45
N GLY A 30 -4.14 7.55 -1.29
CA GLY A 30 -4.04 7.55 -2.75
C GLY A 30 -3.17 6.43 -3.33
N TYR A 31 -2.92 5.37 -2.56
CA TYR A 31 -2.35 4.14 -3.11
C TYR A 31 -3.45 3.31 -3.78
N GLU A 32 -3.04 2.43 -4.69
CA GLU A 32 -3.86 1.48 -5.42
C GLU A 32 -3.34 0.06 -5.09
N LEU A 33 -4.23 -0.94 -5.09
CA LEU A 33 -3.83 -2.34 -4.91
C LEU A 33 -3.04 -2.82 -6.13
N ALA A 34 -1.90 -3.46 -5.89
CA ALA A 34 -1.06 -4.02 -6.93
C ALA A 34 -1.23 -5.54 -6.98
N GLY A 35 -2.07 -6.02 -7.89
CA GLY A 35 -2.32 -7.46 -8.07
C GLY A 35 -3.09 -8.09 -6.90
N SER A 36 -3.09 -9.42 -6.88
CA SER A 36 -3.83 -10.21 -5.90
C SER A 36 -3.10 -10.27 -4.54
N PRO A 37 -3.85 -10.33 -3.43
CA PRO A 37 -3.26 -10.59 -2.12
C PRO A 37 -2.61 -11.98 -2.07
N THR A 38 -1.63 -12.11 -1.19
CA THR A 38 -1.00 -13.38 -0.82
C THR A 38 -1.50 -13.79 0.56
N MET A 39 -1.83 -15.06 0.74
CA MET A 39 -2.23 -15.62 2.04
C MET A 39 -1.43 -16.88 2.32
N VAL A 40 -0.87 -16.99 3.52
CA VAL A 40 -0.05 -18.12 3.97
C VAL A 40 -0.52 -18.55 5.36
N VAL A 41 -0.84 -19.83 5.52
CA VAL A 41 -1.22 -20.40 6.82
C VAL A 41 0.00 -21.07 7.44
N LYS A 42 0.40 -20.64 8.64
CA LYS A 42 1.50 -21.24 9.40
C LYS A 42 0.95 -21.75 10.74
N GLY A 43 0.69 -23.06 10.79
CA GLY A 43 0.02 -23.68 11.94
C GLY A 43 -1.43 -23.21 12.01
N SER A 44 -1.82 -22.59 13.13
CA SER A 44 -3.15 -22.00 13.33
C SER A 44 -3.24 -20.51 12.98
N THR A 45 -2.14 -19.89 12.56
CA THR A 45 -2.10 -18.45 12.25
C THR A 45 -2.13 -18.21 10.75
N VAL A 46 -3.04 -17.33 10.31
CA VAL A 46 -3.13 -16.86 8.92
C VAL A 46 -2.34 -15.57 8.76
N TYR A 47 -1.43 -15.56 7.80
CA TYR A 47 -0.67 -14.38 7.40
C TYR A 47 -1.14 -13.93 6.03
N VAL A 48 -1.33 -12.63 5.89
CA VAL A 48 -1.76 -11.99 4.65
C VAL A 48 -0.71 -10.97 4.20
N GLY A 49 -0.63 -10.80 2.89
CA GLY A 49 0.26 -9.88 2.21
C GLY A 49 -0.48 -9.17 1.10
N GLN A 50 -0.41 -7.84 1.05
CA GLN A 50 -0.99 -7.03 0.00
C GLN A 50 0.04 -6.02 -0.50
N ALA A 51 0.35 -6.08 -1.80
CA ALA A 51 1.14 -5.06 -2.46
C ALA A 51 0.25 -3.84 -2.78
N ILE A 52 0.78 -2.65 -2.54
CA ILE A 52 0.15 -1.38 -2.86
C ILE A 52 1.14 -0.46 -3.58
N VAL A 53 0.63 0.29 -4.55
CA VAL A 53 1.41 1.20 -5.38
C VAL A 53 0.76 2.58 -5.44
N ARG A 54 1.57 3.63 -5.44
CA ARG A 54 1.12 4.99 -5.69
C ARG A 54 1.73 5.49 -6.98
N LYS A 55 0.88 5.95 -7.90
CA LYS A 55 1.32 6.55 -9.16
C LYS A 55 2.21 7.75 -8.87
N ALA A 56 3.29 7.89 -9.65
CA ALA A 56 4.06 9.12 -9.61
C ALA A 56 3.16 10.24 -10.12
N THR A 57 2.77 11.16 -9.25
CA THR A 57 2.20 12.44 -9.69
C THR A 57 3.25 13.06 -10.61
N LYS A 58 2.96 13.19 -11.91
CA LYS A 58 3.83 13.90 -12.84
C LYS A 58 4.13 15.24 -12.19
N LYS A 59 5.39 15.51 -11.81
CA LYS A 59 5.79 16.88 -11.47
C LYS A 59 5.46 17.69 -12.72
N VAL A 60 4.42 18.52 -12.65
CA VAL A 60 4.16 19.52 -13.67
C VAL A 60 5.44 20.34 -13.72
N ALA A 61 6.23 20.15 -14.78
CA ALA A 61 7.43 20.94 -15.00
C ALA A 61 6.97 22.39 -14.98
N LYS A 62 7.39 23.15 -13.97
CA LYS A 62 7.17 24.60 -13.92
C LYS A 62 7.70 25.15 -15.24
N ARG A 63 6.79 25.47 -16.15
CA ARG A 63 7.07 26.16 -17.41
C ARG A 63 7.71 27.48 -17.01
N LYS A 64 9.05 27.56 -17.06
CA LYS A 64 9.78 28.82 -16.97
C LYS A 64 9.30 29.66 -18.15
N LYS A 65 8.40 30.61 -17.89
CA LYS A 65 8.06 31.68 -18.82
C LYS A 65 9.30 32.58 -18.88
N LYS A 66 10.06 32.49 -19.97
CA LYS A 66 11.07 33.47 -20.36
C LYS A 66 10.44 34.38 -21.39
#